data_AF-A0A2U8WMX8-F1
#
_entry.id   AF-A0A2U8WMX8-F1
#
_cell.length_a   1.000
_cell.length_b   1.000
_cell.length_c   1.000
_cell.angle_alpha   90.00
_cell.angle_beta   90.00
_cell.angle_gamma   90.00
#
_symmetry.space_group_name_H-M   'P 1'
#
loop_
_entity.id
_entity.type
_entity.pdbx_description
1 polymer ?
#
loop_
_entity_poly.entity_id
_entity_poly.type
_entity_poly.pdbx_seq_one_letter_code
_entity_poly.pdbx_strand_id
1 'polypeptide(L)'
;MEKLSVPTSAYLLDILVEDPDTIWICGRNGTLLRGNARQGFTAIPCDDGPTFSTLTRFDGRIYLSSISNPRGVFVHDGRTVRQVASGLRRDLADVHTVDAVEGALWAVGSRDVARFDGTAWERIKIPKWSD
;
A
#
# COMPACT_ATOMS: atom_id res chain seq x y z
N MET A 1 -3.64 26.38 12.54
CA MET A 1 -3.06 25.11 12.08
C MET A 1 -2.50 24.42 13.31
N GLU A 2 -3.07 23.28 13.70
CA GLU A 2 -2.62 22.52 14.87
C GLU A 2 -1.74 21.35 14.39
N LYS A 3 -0.58 21.17 15.03
CA LYS A 3 0.30 20.03 14.74
C LYS A 3 -0.13 18.87 15.63
N LEU A 4 -0.51 17.75 15.01
CA LEU A 4 -0.83 16.53 15.73
C LEU A 4 0.45 15.79 16.15
N SER A 5 0.44 15.22 17.35
CA SER A 5 1.44 14.25 17.76
C SER A 5 1.21 12.93 17.03
N VAL A 6 2.28 12.30 16.53
CA VAL A 6 2.23 11.01 15.83
C VAL A 6 3.27 10.05 16.40
N PRO A 7 2.99 8.74 16.47
CA PRO A 7 3.84 7.77 17.14
C PRO A 7 5.03 7.30 16.27
N THR A 8 5.63 8.20 15.49
CA THR A 8 6.76 7.89 14.62
C THR A 8 7.56 9.16 14.33
N SER A 9 8.88 9.01 14.12
CA SER A 9 9.76 10.04 13.59
C SER A 9 10.10 9.82 12.11
N ALA A 10 9.58 8.75 11.50
CA ALA A 10 9.80 8.43 10.10
C ALA A 10 8.99 9.34 9.16
N TYR A 11 9.45 9.45 7.92
CA TYR A 11 8.71 10.17 6.87
C TYR A 11 7.41 9.45 6.53
N LEU A 12 6.31 10.20 6.57
CA LEU A 12 4.99 9.81 6.09
C LEU A 12 4.92 10.09 4.58
N LEU A 13 4.36 9.16 3.81
CA LEU A 13 4.43 9.19 2.35
C LEU A 13 3.07 9.21 1.67
N ASP A 14 2.05 8.60 2.26
CA ASP A 14 0.71 8.58 1.68
C ASP A 14 -0.38 8.45 2.77
N ILE A 15 -1.60 8.85 2.44
CA ILE A 15 -2.76 8.91 3.33
C ILE A 15 -4.02 8.39 2.63
N LEU A 16 -4.77 7.56 3.34
CA LEU A 16 -6.07 7.06 2.92
C LEU A 16 -7.12 7.43 3.96
N VAL A 17 -8.15 8.16 3.53
CA VAL A 17 -9.32 8.48 4.36
C VAL A 17 -10.39 7.44 4.06
N GLU A 18 -10.64 6.53 5.00
CA GLU A 18 -11.72 5.55 4.88
C GLU A 18 -13.06 6.17 5.30
N ASP A 19 -13.04 6.88 6.44
CA ASP A 19 -14.17 7.62 6.99
C ASP A 19 -13.66 8.67 8.01
N PRO A 20 -14.52 9.49 8.63
CA PRO A 20 -14.08 10.52 9.59
C PRO A 20 -13.33 10.01 10.82
N ASP A 21 -13.48 8.74 11.18
CA ASP A 21 -12.88 8.11 12.36
C ASP A 21 -11.70 7.19 11.99
N THR A 22 -11.63 6.73 10.74
CA THR A 22 -10.58 5.84 10.23
C THR A 22 -9.79 6.48 9.09
N ILE A 23 -8.60 6.97 9.41
CA ILE A 23 -7.57 7.42 8.47
C ILE A 23 -6.36 6.50 8.61
N TRP A 24 -5.83 6.08 7.48
CA TRP A 24 -4.60 5.30 7.39
C TRP A 24 -3.48 6.17 6.81
N ILE A 25 -2.26 6.02 7.35
CA ILE A 25 -1.08 6.72 6.84
C ILE A 25 0.06 5.71 6.76
N CYS A 26 0.76 5.67 5.63
CA CYS A 26 1.95 4.83 5.48
C CYS A 26 3.23 5.67 5.33
N GLY A 27 4.40 5.03 5.52
CA GLY A 27 5.67 5.72 5.40
C GLY A 27 6.90 4.82 5.49
N ARG A 28 8.04 5.44 5.78
CA ARG A 28 9.33 4.75 5.91
C ARG A 28 9.39 3.84 7.13
N ASN A 29 10.35 2.91 7.11
CA ASN A 29 10.67 2.00 8.23
C ASN A 29 9.43 1.24 8.75
N GLY A 30 8.61 0.70 7.85
CA GLY A 30 7.41 -0.04 8.21
C GLY A 30 6.29 0.82 8.82
N THR A 31 6.36 2.15 8.73
CA THR A 31 5.31 3.02 9.32
C THR A 31 3.96 2.74 8.67
N LEU A 32 3.02 2.27 9.47
CA LEU A 32 1.60 2.21 9.17
C LEU A 32 0.83 2.71 10.38
N LEU A 33 0.04 3.76 10.21
CA LEU A 33 -0.73 4.40 11.27
C LEU A 33 -2.21 4.28 10.97
N ARG A 34 -3.02 4.17 12.02
CA ARG A 34 -4.48 4.22 11.95
C ARG A 34 -5.04 5.14 13.04
N GLY A 35 -6.01 5.99 12.69
CA GLY A 35 -6.70 6.85 13.65
C GLY A 35 -7.32 8.08 12.99
N ASN A 36 -7.41 9.18 13.73
CA ASN A 36 -7.96 10.44 13.23
C ASN A 36 -7.45 11.63 14.05
N ALA A 37 -7.76 12.85 13.60
CA ALA A 37 -7.31 14.08 14.28
C ALA A 37 -7.92 14.30 15.67
N ARG A 38 -9.10 13.72 15.97
CA ARG A 38 -9.78 13.89 17.27
C ARG A 38 -9.22 12.97 18.35
N GLN A 39 -8.88 11.74 17.98
CA GLN A 39 -8.45 10.67 18.90
C GLN A 39 -6.94 10.39 18.82
N GLY A 40 -6.26 10.92 17.81
CA GLY A 40 -4.86 10.64 17.52
C GLY A 40 -4.68 9.39 16.65
N PHE A 41 -3.42 9.08 16.37
CA PHE A 41 -3.01 7.93 15.56
C PHE A 41 -2.27 6.90 16.40
N THR A 42 -2.54 5.63 16.14
CA THR A 42 -1.81 4.49 16.72
C THR A 42 -1.00 3.80 15.62
N ALA A 43 0.20 3.34 15.95
CA ALA A 43 1.02 2.55 15.04
C ALA A 43 0.49 1.12 14.95
N ILE A 44 0.37 0.61 13.72
CA ILE A 44 0.11 -0.78 13.43
C ILE A 44 1.48 -1.49 13.35
N PRO A 45 1.75 -2.50 14.20
CA PRO A 45 3.03 -3.19 14.20
C PRO A 45 3.35 -3.81 12.84
N CYS A 46 4.50 -3.41 12.28
CA CYS A 46 5.07 -3.92 11.04
C CYS A 46 6.58 -4.10 11.27
N ASP A 47 6.95 -5.03 12.15
CA ASP A 47 8.34 -5.24 12.58
C ASP A 47 9.26 -5.44 11.35
N ASP A 48 10.28 -4.60 11.25
CA ASP A 48 11.22 -4.53 10.12
C ASP A 48 10.55 -4.43 8.72
N GLY A 49 9.36 -3.82 8.68
CA GLY A 49 8.62 -3.56 7.45
C GLY A 49 9.38 -2.63 6.48
N PRO A 50 9.15 -2.77 5.16
CA PRO A 50 9.79 -1.89 4.19
C PRO A 50 9.24 -0.45 4.28
N THR A 51 9.80 0.45 3.49
CA THR A 51 9.16 1.74 3.18
C THR A 51 7.91 1.51 2.34
N PHE A 52 6.74 1.80 2.93
CA PHE A 52 5.47 1.80 2.22
C PHE A 52 5.27 3.14 1.50
N SER A 53 5.05 3.08 0.18
CA SER A 53 5.06 4.27 -0.69
C SER A 53 3.67 4.82 -0.96
N THR A 54 2.68 3.95 -1.13
CA THR A 54 1.26 4.30 -1.28
C THR A 54 0.38 3.27 -0.58
N LEU A 55 -0.87 3.64 -0.26
CA LEU A 55 -1.86 2.71 0.27
C LEU A 55 -3.27 2.97 -0.27
N THR A 56 -4.07 1.91 -0.37
CA THR A 56 -5.47 1.99 -0.80
C THR A 56 -6.32 0.92 -0.09
N ARG A 57 -7.64 1.08 -0.10
CA ARG A 57 -8.58 0.05 0.37
C ARG A 57 -9.13 -0.72 -0.83
N PHE A 58 -9.08 -2.04 -0.76
CA PHE A 58 -9.74 -2.91 -1.72
C PHE A 58 -10.32 -4.13 -1.03
N ASP A 59 -11.58 -4.46 -1.33
CA ASP A 59 -12.30 -5.62 -0.78
C ASP A 59 -12.16 -5.79 0.75
N GLY A 60 -12.37 -4.69 1.48
CA GLY A 60 -12.30 -4.68 2.94
C GLY A 60 -10.89 -4.79 3.55
N ARG A 61 -9.84 -4.74 2.74
CA ARG A 61 -8.44 -4.81 3.18
C ARG A 61 -7.66 -3.57 2.77
N ILE A 62 -6.55 -3.31 3.47
CA ILE A 62 -5.62 -2.23 3.12
C ILE A 62 -4.45 -2.82 2.35
N TYR A 63 -4.23 -2.34 1.14
CA TYR A 63 -3.10 -2.72 0.30
C TYR A 63 -2.08 -1.60 0.28
N LEU A 64 -0.80 -1.97 0.25
CA LEU A 64 0.32 -1.02 0.25
C LEU A 64 1.32 -1.39 -0.85
N SER A 65 1.99 -0.38 -1.42
CA SER A 65 3.17 -0.59 -2.27
C SER A 65 4.46 -0.39 -1.47
N SER A 66 5.54 -1.06 -1.89
CA SER A 66 6.90 -0.75 -1.44
C SER A 66 7.88 -0.73 -2.61
N ILE A 67 8.64 0.36 -2.70
CA ILE A 67 9.79 0.50 -3.60
C ILE A 67 11.13 0.10 -2.95
N SER A 68 11.12 -0.23 -1.66
CA SER A 68 12.32 -0.62 -0.89
C SER A 68 12.31 -2.12 -0.61
N ASN A 69 13.41 -2.71 -0.16
CA ASN A 69 13.44 -4.16 0.09
C ASN A 69 12.72 -4.53 1.41
N PRO A 70 11.77 -5.48 1.43
CA PRO A 70 11.16 -6.19 0.29
C PRO A 70 10.22 -5.30 -0.56
N ARG A 71 10.36 -5.40 -1.89
CA ARG A 71 9.57 -4.62 -2.86
C ARG A 71 8.26 -5.32 -3.22
N GLY A 72 7.27 -4.57 -3.67
CA GLY A 72 6.05 -5.12 -4.24
C GLY A 72 4.79 -4.69 -3.51
N VAL A 73 3.77 -5.56 -3.54
CA VAL A 73 2.47 -5.30 -2.92
C VAL A 73 2.39 -6.00 -1.57
N PHE A 74 1.83 -5.30 -0.59
CA PHE A 74 1.57 -5.78 0.76
C PHE A 74 0.09 -5.64 1.07
N VAL A 75 -0.41 -6.45 1.98
CA VAL A 75 -1.79 -6.39 2.46
C VAL A 75 -1.83 -6.45 3.97
N HIS A 76 -2.62 -5.57 4.57
CA HIS A 76 -3.08 -5.70 5.94
C HIS A 76 -4.44 -6.41 5.94
N ASP A 77 -4.49 -7.59 6.55
CA ASP A 77 -5.69 -8.43 6.62
C ASP A 77 -6.55 -8.19 7.87
N GLY A 78 -6.30 -7.09 8.58
CA GLY A 78 -6.92 -6.75 9.86
C GLY A 78 -6.17 -7.27 11.08
N ARG A 79 -5.11 -8.08 10.89
CA ARG A 79 -4.22 -8.51 11.99
C ARG A 79 -2.77 -8.17 11.74
N THR A 80 -2.23 -8.57 10.60
CA THR A 80 -0.81 -8.36 10.28
C THR A 80 -0.65 -7.78 8.88
N VAL A 81 0.54 -7.25 8.60
CA VAL A 81 0.93 -6.86 7.25
C VAL A 81 1.80 -7.97 6.67
N ARG A 82 1.50 -8.40 5.45
CA ARG A 82 2.28 -9.41 4.73
C ARG A 82 2.44 -9.05 3.27
N GLN A 83 3.53 -9.51 2.67
CA GLN A 83 3.72 -9.40 1.22
C GLN A 83 2.69 -10.27 0.49
N VAL A 84 2.19 -9.78 -0.63
CA VAL A 84 1.27 -10.50 -1.51
C VAL A 84 2.06 -11.42 -2.43
N ALA A 85 1.77 -12.72 -2.39
CA ALA A 85 2.13 -13.64 -3.45
C ALA A 85 1.10 -13.50 -4.58
N SER A 86 1.53 -13.03 -5.74
CA SER A 86 0.61 -12.69 -6.84
C SER A 86 0.10 -13.91 -7.60
N GLY A 87 0.82 -15.04 -7.53
CA GLY A 87 0.55 -16.22 -8.36
C GLY A 87 0.91 -16.05 -9.84
N LEU A 88 1.45 -14.89 -10.24
CA LEU A 88 1.99 -14.67 -11.57
C LEU A 88 3.30 -15.44 -11.75
N ARG A 89 3.70 -15.71 -13.00
CA ARG A 89 4.99 -16.37 -13.32
C ARG A 89 6.20 -15.72 -12.63
N ARG A 90 6.16 -14.40 -12.46
CA ARG A 90 7.08 -13.63 -11.62
C ARG A 90 6.24 -12.70 -10.76
N ASP A 91 6.52 -12.69 -9.46
CA ASP A 91 5.87 -11.77 -8.54
C ASP A 91 6.17 -10.31 -8.88
N LEU A 92 5.32 -9.44 -8.33
CA LEU A 92 5.36 -8.00 -8.54
C LEU A 92 6.49 -7.41 -7.69
N ALA A 93 7.67 -7.21 -8.30
CA ALA A 93 8.85 -6.69 -7.62
C ALA A 93 9.13 -5.20 -7.94
N ASP A 94 8.45 -4.64 -8.94
CA ASP A 94 8.54 -3.23 -9.33
C ASP A 94 7.17 -2.57 -9.19
N VAL A 95 6.79 -2.18 -7.97
CA VAL A 95 5.50 -1.54 -7.69
C VAL A 95 5.75 -0.25 -6.93
N HIS A 96 5.40 0.87 -7.55
CA HIS A 96 5.51 2.20 -6.96
C HIS A 96 4.20 2.62 -6.32
N THR A 97 3.09 2.30 -6.97
CA THR A 97 1.74 2.72 -6.58
C THR A 97 0.80 1.53 -6.56
N VAL A 98 -0.08 1.50 -5.55
CA VAL A 98 -1.30 0.70 -5.56
C VAL A 98 -2.51 1.62 -5.48
N ASP A 99 -3.55 1.31 -6.23
CA ASP A 99 -4.83 2.02 -6.10
C ASP A 99 -6.03 1.12 -6.47
N ALA A 100 -7.20 1.42 -5.93
CA ALA A 100 -8.43 0.68 -6.15
C ALA A 100 -9.38 1.50 -7.01
N VAL A 101 -9.57 1.08 -8.27
CA VAL A 101 -10.36 1.81 -9.26
C VAL A 101 -11.24 0.83 -10.03
N GLU A 102 -12.51 1.18 -10.20
CA GLU A 102 -13.49 0.40 -11.00
C GLU A 102 -13.60 -1.07 -10.58
N GLY A 103 -13.58 -1.34 -9.27
CA GLY A 103 -13.73 -2.70 -8.74
C GLY A 103 -12.49 -3.58 -8.92
N ALA A 104 -11.34 -3.00 -9.25
CA ALA A 104 -10.07 -3.71 -9.29
C ALA A 104 -8.98 -2.99 -8.49
N LEU A 105 -8.06 -3.77 -7.93
CA LEU A 105 -6.81 -3.27 -7.35
C LEU A 105 -5.74 -3.24 -8.43
N TRP A 106 -5.14 -2.09 -8.63
CA TRP A 106 -4.05 -1.86 -9.56
C TRP A 106 -2.73 -1.80 -8.79
N ALA A 107 -1.70 -2.43 -9.34
CA ALA A 107 -0.32 -2.30 -8.91
C ALA A 107 0.51 -1.83 -10.09
N VAL A 108 1.13 -0.66 -9.96
CA VAL A 108 1.82 0.05 -11.05
C VAL A 108 3.23 0.40 -10.62
N GLY A 109 4.20 0.03 -11.44
CA GLY A 109 5.58 0.50 -11.38
C GLY A 109 6.13 0.75 -12.79
N SER A 110 7.44 0.97 -12.88
CA SER A 110 8.07 1.34 -14.15
C SER A 110 8.03 0.23 -15.20
N ARG A 111 8.07 -1.03 -14.78
CA ARG A 111 8.12 -2.21 -15.67
C ARG A 111 6.99 -3.21 -15.46
N ASP A 112 6.19 -3.04 -14.41
CA ASP A 112 5.08 -3.91 -14.07
C ASP A 112 3.79 -3.08 -13.92
N VAL A 113 2.77 -3.46 -14.69
CA VAL A 113 1.38 -3.06 -14.44
C VAL A 113 0.59 -4.33 -14.24
N ALA A 114 -0.12 -4.44 -13.14
CA ALA A 114 -0.96 -5.59 -12.85
C ALA A 114 -2.28 -5.16 -12.22
N ARG A 115 -3.32 -5.95 -12.50
CA ARG A 115 -4.67 -5.78 -12.00
C ARG A 115 -5.07 -7.00 -11.19
N PHE A 116 -5.71 -6.79 -10.06
CA PHE A 116 -6.30 -7.82 -9.21
C PHE A 116 -7.81 -7.60 -9.13
N ASP A 117 -8.59 -8.62 -9.49
CA ASP A 117 -10.05 -8.56 -9.55
C ASP A 117 -10.74 -9.01 -8.24
N GLY A 118 -9.97 -9.23 -7.17
CA GLY A 118 -10.46 -9.85 -5.92
C GLY A 118 -10.15 -11.35 -5.83
N THR A 119 -9.86 -12.00 -6.96
CA THR A 119 -9.59 -13.44 -7.04
C THR A 119 -8.20 -13.73 -7.60
N ALA A 120 -7.82 -13.11 -8.72
CA ALA A 120 -6.58 -13.40 -9.43
C ALA A 120 -5.88 -12.13 -9.92
N TRP A 121 -4.54 -12.20 -9.96
CA TRP A 121 -3.72 -11.17 -10.57
C TRP A 121 -3.55 -11.43 -12.06
N GLU A 122 -3.69 -10.37 -12.84
CA GLU A 122 -3.40 -10.32 -14.27
C GLU A 122 -2.30 -9.28 -14.52
N ARG A 123 -1.24 -9.68 -15.22
CA ARG A 123 -0.20 -8.72 -15.66
C ARG A 123 -0.63 -8.08 -16.97
N ILE A 124 -0.73 -6.76 -16.99
CA ILE A 124 -1.13 -5.99 -18.15
C ILE A 124 0.08 -5.73 -19.04
N LYS A 125 -0.07 -6.02 -20.33
CA LYS A 125 0.98 -5.78 -21.33
C LYS A 125 1.08 -4.29 -21.60
N ILE A 126 2.18 -3.68 -21.14
CA ILE A 126 2.52 -2.30 -21.48
C ILE A 126 2.94 -2.25 -22.95
N PRO A 127 2.41 -1.30 -23.77
CA PRO A 127 2.90 -1.09 -25.11
C PRO A 127 4.40 -0.82 -25.10
N LYS A 128 5.14 -1.43 -26.03
CA LYS A 128 6.49 -0.98 -26.31
C LYS A 128 6.36 0.28 -27.16
N TRP A 129 7.04 1.36 -26.78
CA TRP A 129 7.27 2.43 -27.75
C TRP A 129 8.01 1.82 -28.94
N SER A 130 7.49 2.06 -30.14
CA SER A 130 8.22 1.80 -31.37
C SER A 130 9.30 2.86 -31.49
N ASP A 131 10.54 2.43 -31.67
CA ASP A 131 11.65 3.29 -32.12
C ASP A 131 11.34 3.88 -33.51
#